data_AF-A0AAW4IRK6-F1
#
_entry.id   AF-A0AAW4IRK6-F1
#
_cell.length_a   1.000
_cell.length_b   1.000
_cell.length_c   1.000
_cell.angle_alpha   90.00
_cell.angle_beta   90.00
_cell.angle_gamma   90.00
#
_symmetry.space_group_name_H-M   'P 1'
#
loop_
_entity.id
_entity.type
_entity.pdbx_description
1 polymer ?
#
loop_
_entity_poly.entity_id
_entity_poly.type
_entity_poly.pdbx_seq_one_letter_code
_entity_poly.pdbx_strand_id
1 'polypeptide(L)'
;MNTIIVKTNDATQTIDQIQVMTKDGKPTIIKAMDKVNYEFHDTAIGRAPNHIITKRLKNDLHVSFEEEGQESDLIIEGFYDNPDSALVGIAEDGEYYHYIPDTGEVYDYVTQLEIGDVEGQALGGEEMVVPWWTAVPAGFPWWLGLGLIPLPFIKDNKDPEPTEPTEPKVEIPPNVPVDPQPADPTDPNGPVNEGNPATPE
;
A
#
# COMPACT_ATOMS: atom_id res chain seq x y z
N MET A 1 24.81 -1.81 1.41
CA MET A 1 24.66 -0.38 1.11
C MET A 1 23.90 -0.31 -0.18
N ASN A 2 22.63 0.05 -0.08
CA ASN A 2 21.76 0.34 -1.20
C ASN A 2 21.52 1.85 -1.23
N THR A 3 21.05 2.34 -2.37
CA THR A 3 20.61 3.73 -2.51
C THR A 3 19.10 3.74 -2.62
N ILE A 4 18.44 4.33 -1.63
CA ILE A 4 17.00 4.60 -1.65
C ILE A 4 16.81 6.04 -2.08
N ILE A 5 16.01 6.24 -3.13
CA ILE A 5 15.47 7.55 -3.46
C ILE A 5 14.22 7.75 -2.61
N VAL A 6 14.18 8.85 -1.86
CA VAL A 6 12.99 9.30 -1.15
C VAL A 6 12.42 10.48 -1.91
N LYS A 7 11.20 10.34 -2.42
CA LYS A 7 10.46 11.42 -3.06
C LYS A 7 9.41 11.94 -2.09
N THR A 8 9.28 13.25 -2.02
CA THR A 8 8.18 13.90 -1.31
C THR A 8 7.14 14.31 -2.34
N ASN A 9 5.96 13.70 -2.25
CA ASN A 9 4.87 13.88 -3.19
C ASN A 9 3.73 14.64 -2.51
N ASP A 10 3.29 15.76 -3.08
CA ASP A 10 2.07 16.46 -2.65
C ASP A 10 0.81 15.86 -3.30
N ALA A 11 -0.30 16.61 -3.32
CA ALA A 11 -1.56 16.22 -3.96
C ALA A 11 -1.45 15.91 -5.49
N THR A 12 -0.37 16.30 -6.15
CA THR A 12 -0.32 16.42 -7.62
C THR A 12 0.99 15.95 -8.24
N GLN A 13 2.11 16.06 -7.55
CA GLN A 13 3.42 15.78 -8.09
C GLN A 13 4.48 15.54 -7.01
N THR A 14 5.63 15.02 -7.43
CA THR A 14 6.86 15.10 -6.63
C THR A 14 7.32 16.55 -6.52
N ILE A 15 7.53 17.01 -5.29
CA ILE A 15 7.99 18.37 -4.98
C ILE A 15 9.40 18.40 -4.40
N ASP A 16 9.90 17.27 -3.89
CA ASP A 16 11.30 17.11 -3.47
C ASP A 16 11.77 15.66 -3.71
N GLN A 17 13.09 15.48 -3.87
CA GLN A 17 13.70 14.17 -4.01
C GLN A 17 15.13 14.17 -3.47
N ILE A 18 15.41 13.23 -2.58
CA ILE A 18 16.74 13.04 -2.00
C ILE A 18 17.21 11.58 -2.15
N GLN A 19 18.50 11.35 -1.92
CA GLN A 19 19.08 10.01 -1.86
C GLN A 19 19.48 9.69 -0.42
N VAL A 20 19.12 8.50 0.03
CA VAL A 20 19.52 7.90 1.29
C VAL A 20 20.45 6.72 1.00
N MET A 21 21.61 6.69 1.67
CA MET A 21 22.53 5.56 1.60
C MET A 21 22.28 4.64 2.79
N THR A 22 21.94 3.38 2.54
CA THR A 22 21.71 2.43 3.65
C THR A 22 23.03 1.90 4.20
N LYS A 23 23.05 1.53 5.49
CA LYS A 23 24.25 0.94 6.15
C LYS A 23 25.50 1.84 6.07
N ASP A 24 25.33 3.16 5.99
CA ASP A 24 26.42 4.14 5.97
C ASP A 24 26.82 4.65 7.38
N GLY A 25 26.04 4.25 8.40
CA GLY A 25 26.21 4.62 9.80
C GLY A 25 25.81 6.06 10.13
N LYS A 26 25.15 6.77 9.21
CA LYS A 26 24.69 8.15 9.38
C LYS A 26 23.32 8.34 8.73
N PRO A 27 22.24 8.47 9.53
CA PRO A 27 20.93 8.71 8.96
C PRO A 27 20.91 9.99 8.12
N THR A 28 20.28 9.92 6.96
CA THR A 28 19.85 11.10 6.23
C THR A 28 18.68 11.73 6.98
N ILE A 29 18.73 13.05 7.21
CA ILE A 29 17.73 13.76 8.00
C ILE A 29 16.99 14.74 7.10
N ILE A 30 15.67 14.64 7.07
CA ILE A 30 14.76 15.57 6.38
C ILE A 30 13.72 16.11 7.36
N LYS A 31 13.08 17.23 7.00
CA LYS A 31 11.96 17.78 7.77
C LYS A 31 10.65 17.33 7.15
N ALA A 32 9.69 16.99 7.99
CA ALA A 32 8.34 16.71 7.54
C ALA A 32 7.70 17.93 6.89
N MET A 33 6.93 17.69 5.83
CA MET A 33 6.05 18.68 5.20
C MET A 33 4.59 18.29 5.44
N ASP A 34 3.70 19.29 5.46
CA ASP A 34 2.26 19.07 5.65
C ASP A 34 1.63 18.49 4.38
N LYS A 35 0.77 17.49 4.53
CA LYS A 35 -0.03 16.86 3.45
C LYS A 35 0.82 16.33 2.29
N VAL A 36 1.88 15.62 2.61
CA VAL A 36 2.75 14.96 1.62
C VAL A 36 2.92 13.49 1.95
N ASN A 37 3.31 12.73 0.95
CA ASN A 37 3.66 11.34 1.08
C ASN A 37 5.12 11.14 0.74
N TYR A 38 5.77 10.23 1.48
CA TYR A 38 7.15 9.86 1.25
C TYR A 38 7.16 8.55 0.46
N GLU A 39 7.48 8.66 -0.83
CA GLU A 39 7.63 7.51 -1.72
C GLU A 39 9.08 7.01 -1.66
N PHE A 40 9.25 5.71 -1.45
CA PHE A 40 10.54 5.05 -1.45
C PHE A 40 10.79 4.31 -2.76
N HIS A 41 12.02 4.39 -3.26
CA HIS A 41 12.44 3.68 -4.46
C HIS A 41 13.87 3.17 -4.27
N ASP A 42 14.05 1.86 -4.20
CA ASP A 42 15.36 1.21 -4.18
C ASP A 42 15.90 1.09 -5.62
N THR A 43 17.01 1.80 -5.86
CA THR A 43 17.69 1.83 -7.15
C THR A 43 18.29 0.48 -7.56
N ALA A 44 18.53 -0.44 -6.62
CA ALA A 44 19.08 -1.76 -6.90
C ALA A 44 18.06 -2.72 -7.51
N ILE A 45 16.80 -2.65 -7.06
CA ILE A 45 15.70 -3.51 -7.52
C ILE A 45 14.71 -2.80 -8.44
N GLY A 46 14.83 -1.47 -8.60
CA GLY A 46 14.01 -0.67 -9.50
C GLY A 46 12.56 -0.46 -9.03
N ARG A 47 12.30 -0.67 -7.74
CA ARG A 47 10.99 -0.56 -7.08
C ARG A 47 11.18 -0.26 -5.59
N ALA A 48 10.12 -0.10 -4.82
CA ALA A 48 10.22 0.16 -3.40
C ALA A 48 10.69 -1.09 -2.61
N PRO A 49 11.37 -0.93 -1.46
CA PRO A 49 11.63 -2.04 -0.54
C PRO A 49 10.32 -2.71 -0.12
N ASN A 50 10.26 -4.04 -0.15
CA ASN A 50 9.06 -4.78 0.25
C ASN A 50 8.79 -4.68 1.76
N HIS A 51 9.83 -4.41 2.56
CA HIS A 51 9.75 -4.35 4.02
C HIS A 51 10.70 -3.25 4.53
N ILE A 52 10.27 -2.57 5.59
CA ILE A 52 11.05 -1.57 6.32
C ILE A 52 10.80 -1.73 7.83
N ILE A 53 11.72 -1.22 8.64
CA ILE A 53 11.50 -1.06 10.08
C ILE A 53 11.33 0.41 10.39
N THR A 54 10.27 0.74 11.11
CA THR A 54 9.96 2.10 11.55
C THR A 54 10.06 2.22 13.05
N LYS A 55 10.44 3.40 13.54
CA LYS A 55 10.51 3.69 14.97
C LYS A 55 10.10 5.12 15.25
N ARG A 56 9.24 5.33 16.24
CA ARG A 56 8.93 6.67 16.74
C ARG A 56 9.92 7.08 17.83
N LEU A 57 10.60 8.21 17.62
CA LEU A 57 11.37 8.86 18.69
C LEU A 57 10.87 10.29 18.86
N LYS A 58 10.20 10.55 19.98
CA LYS A 58 9.49 11.82 20.25
C LYS A 58 8.51 12.12 19.11
N ASN A 59 8.85 13.09 18.26
CA ASN A 59 8.02 13.54 17.14
C ASN A 59 8.59 13.18 15.78
N ASP A 60 9.69 12.44 15.76
CA ASP A 60 10.41 12.09 14.56
C ASP A 60 10.12 10.62 14.23
N LEU A 61 10.02 10.36 12.92
CA LEU A 61 9.95 9.01 12.40
C LEU A 61 11.33 8.59 11.94
N HIS A 62 11.83 7.50 12.51
CA HIS A 62 13.05 6.83 12.10
C HIS A 62 12.69 5.66 11.21
N VAL A 63 13.41 5.51 10.09
CA VAL A 63 13.21 4.43 9.12
C VAL A 63 14.53 3.73 8.86
N SER A 64 14.50 2.40 8.92
CA SER A 64 15.54 1.49 8.44
C SER A 64 15.00 0.78 7.21
N PHE A 65 15.77 0.79 6.13
CA PHE A 65 15.46 0.02 4.92
C PHE A 65 16.05 -1.40 4.96
N GLU A 66 16.74 -1.73 6.05
CA GLU A 66 17.32 -3.04 6.31
C GLU A 66 16.41 -3.85 7.24
N GLU A 67 16.27 -5.15 6.97
CA GLU A 67 15.41 -6.07 7.72
C GLU A 67 15.77 -6.14 9.21
N GLU A 68 17.05 -5.96 9.55
CA GLU A 68 17.49 -6.04 10.95
C GLU A 68 17.08 -4.82 11.79
N GLY A 69 16.72 -3.69 11.18
CA GLY A 69 16.19 -2.51 11.86
C GLY A 69 17.10 -1.86 12.91
N GLN A 70 18.40 -2.18 12.94
CA GLN A 70 19.29 -1.81 14.05
C GLN A 70 19.63 -0.32 14.06
N GLU A 71 19.80 0.28 12.88
CA GLU A 71 20.21 1.67 12.69
C GLU A 71 19.21 2.36 11.77
N SER A 72 19.02 3.66 11.96
CA SER A 72 18.18 4.46 11.06
C SER A 72 18.98 4.88 9.84
N ASP A 73 18.42 4.64 8.65
CA ASP A 73 18.96 5.17 7.40
C ASP A 73 18.33 6.54 7.07
N LEU A 74 17.07 6.75 7.46
CA LEU A 74 16.32 7.99 7.27
C LEU A 74 15.67 8.44 8.59
N ILE A 75 15.71 9.74 8.85
CA ILE A 75 14.94 10.40 9.90
C ILE A 75 14.10 11.50 9.27
N ILE A 76 12.78 11.45 9.51
CA ILE A 76 11.83 12.48 9.12
C ILE A 76 11.46 13.26 10.39
N GLU A 77 12.09 14.41 10.59
CA GLU A 77 11.88 15.26 11.75
C GLU A 77 10.47 15.84 11.76
N GLY A 78 9.78 15.79 12.90
CA GLY A 78 8.42 16.32 13.05
C GLY A 78 7.36 15.58 12.25
N PHE A 79 7.60 14.32 11.86
CA PHE A 79 6.63 13.50 11.13
C PHE A 79 5.26 13.47 11.80
N TYR A 80 5.21 13.33 13.13
CA TYR A 80 3.96 13.21 13.88
C TYR A 80 3.24 14.55 14.10
N ASP A 81 3.80 15.70 13.66
CA ASP A 81 3.06 16.96 13.54
C ASP A 81 2.18 17.00 12.28
N ASN A 82 2.39 16.08 11.33
CA ASN A 82 1.76 16.08 10.01
C ASN A 82 0.98 14.76 9.81
N PRO A 83 -0.19 14.59 10.45
CA PRO A 83 -0.94 13.33 10.47
C PRO A 83 -1.48 12.90 9.10
N ASP A 84 -1.53 13.84 8.14
CA ASP A 84 -1.97 13.63 6.77
C ASP A 84 -0.79 13.21 5.85
N SER A 85 0.11 12.36 6.35
CA SER A 85 1.26 11.82 5.61
C SER A 85 1.28 10.30 5.67
N ALA A 86 1.79 9.63 4.63
CA ALA A 86 2.22 8.24 4.76
C ALA A 86 3.48 7.91 3.97
N LEU A 87 3.92 6.68 4.20
CA LEU A 87 4.99 6.03 3.45
C LEU A 87 4.34 5.18 2.36
N VAL A 88 4.85 5.31 1.14
CA VAL A 88 4.34 4.61 -0.04
C VAL A 88 5.46 4.12 -0.94
N GLY A 89 5.13 3.24 -1.87
CA GLY A 89 6.09 2.73 -2.83
C GLY A 89 5.43 2.02 -4.00
N ILE A 90 6.17 1.86 -5.10
CA ILE A 90 5.76 1.02 -6.24
C ILE A 90 6.20 -0.42 -5.95
N ALA A 91 5.28 -1.38 -6.03
CA ALA A 91 5.56 -2.79 -5.78
C ALA A 91 5.95 -3.55 -7.07
N GLU A 92 5.93 -4.89 -7.03
CA GLU A 92 6.39 -5.75 -8.14
C GLU A 92 5.50 -5.70 -9.38
N ASP A 93 4.21 -5.43 -9.17
CA ASP A 93 3.18 -5.31 -10.21
C ASP A 93 3.17 -3.92 -10.89
N GLY A 94 3.97 -2.98 -10.38
CA GLY A 94 4.05 -1.61 -10.89
C GLY A 94 3.04 -0.65 -10.27
N GLU A 95 2.22 -1.12 -9.34
CA GLU A 95 1.20 -0.31 -8.67
C GLU A 95 1.71 0.29 -7.37
N TYR A 96 1.01 1.34 -6.91
CA TYR A 96 1.32 2.00 -5.64
C TYR A 96 0.67 1.28 -4.46
N TYR A 97 1.43 1.13 -3.39
CA TYR A 97 0.98 0.57 -2.13
C TYR A 97 1.47 1.39 -0.94
N HIS A 98 0.75 1.26 0.17
CA HIS A 98 1.16 1.78 1.47
C HIS A 98 2.13 0.80 2.13
N TYR A 99 2.97 1.34 3.01
CA TYR A 99 3.56 0.52 4.07
C TYR A 99 2.54 0.36 5.18
N ILE A 100 2.18 -0.91 5.47
CA ILE A 100 1.24 -1.30 6.53
C ILE A 100 1.98 -2.15 7.57
N PRO A 101 1.56 -2.15 8.84
CA PRO A 101 2.24 -2.91 9.87
C PRO A 101 2.13 -4.41 9.64
N ASP A 102 3.20 -5.15 9.94
CA ASP A 102 3.23 -6.61 9.85
C ASP A 102 2.17 -7.27 10.76
N THR A 103 1.79 -6.58 11.84
CA THR A 103 0.76 -7.02 12.79
C THR A 103 -0.66 -6.89 12.22
N GLY A 104 -0.87 -6.00 11.25
CA GLY A 104 -2.20 -5.61 10.76
C GLY A 104 -3.03 -4.79 11.75
N GLU A 105 -2.46 -4.40 12.89
CA GLU A 105 -3.17 -3.67 13.94
C GLU A 105 -3.15 -2.15 13.67
N VAL A 106 -4.27 -1.48 13.97
CA VAL A 106 -4.44 -0.05 13.61
C VAL A 106 -3.47 0.86 14.37
N TYR A 107 -3.14 0.53 15.61
CA TYR A 107 -2.22 1.33 16.44
C TYR A 107 -0.74 1.18 16.01
N ASP A 108 -0.42 0.13 15.26
CA ASP A 108 0.92 -0.17 14.75
C ASP A 108 1.22 0.51 13.41
N TYR A 109 0.25 1.24 12.85
CA TYR A 109 0.47 2.07 11.67
C TYR A 109 1.51 3.15 11.95
N VAL A 110 2.36 3.44 10.96
CA VAL A 110 3.48 4.38 11.06
C VAL A 110 3.12 5.74 11.69
N THR A 111 1.91 6.26 11.45
CA THR A 111 1.43 7.54 12.02
C THR A 111 0.79 7.44 13.39
N GLN A 112 0.47 6.24 13.83
CA GLN A 112 -0.20 5.96 15.10
C GLN A 112 0.75 5.40 16.16
N LEU A 113 1.95 4.95 15.76
CA LEU A 113 2.99 4.46 16.68
C LEU A 113 3.11 5.31 17.94
N GLU A 114 3.14 4.67 19.11
CA GLU A 114 3.42 5.36 20.36
C GLU A 114 4.89 5.75 20.45
N ILE A 115 5.21 6.69 21.33
CA ILE A 115 6.60 7.14 21.50
C ILE A 115 7.45 5.99 22.03
N GLY A 116 8.43 5.58 21.25
CA GLY A 116 9.35 4.49 21.58
C GLY A 116 9.07 3.20 20.83
N ASP A 117 7.91 3.08 20.17
CA ASP A 117 7.54 1.88 19.42
C ASP A 117 8.44 1.68 18.21
N VAL A 118 8.67 0.40 17.91
CA VAL A 118 9.41 -0.09 16.76
C VAL A 118 8.53 -1.11 16.08
N GLU A 119 8.26 -0.93 14.79
CA GLU A 119 7.35 -1.78 14.07
C GLU A 119 7.85 -2.09 12.66
N GLY A 120 7.65 -3.35 12.25
CA GLY A 120 7.90 -3.79 10.89
C GLY A 120 6.73 -3.41 9.99
N GLN A 121 7.04 -2.89 8.81
CA GLN A 121 6.04 -2.46 7.85
C GLN A 121 6.30 -3.11 6.50
N ALA A 122 5.29 -3.78 5.97
CA ALA A 122 5.31 -4.38 4.65
C ALA A 122 4.65 -3.46 3.63
N LEU A 123 5.23 -3.39 2.43
CA LEU A 123 4.60 -2.76 1.28
C LEU A 123 3.47 -3.65 0.77
N GLY A 124 2.22 -3.22 0.92
CA GLY A 124 1.07 -4.02 0.51
C GLY A 124 -0.26 -3.53 1.09
N GLY A 125 -1.26 -4.41 1.06
CA GLY A 125 -2.65 -4.10 1.36
C GLY A 125 -3.50 -4.04 0.09
N GLU A 126 -4.48 -3.14 0.07
CA GLU A 126 -5.24 -2.87 -1.16
C GLU A 126 -4.39 -2.06 -2.14
N GLU A 127 -4.47 -2.42 -3.43
CA GLU A 127 -3.85 -1.65 -4.50
C GLU A 127 -4.42 -0.23 -4.52
N MET A 128 -3.55 0.77 -4.68
CA MET A 128 -4.02 2.14 -4.88
C MET A 128 -4.49 2.30 -6.33
N VAL A 129 -5.78 2.05 -6.59
CA VAL A 129 -6.43 2.24 -7.92
C VAL A 129 -6.30 3.69 -8.43
N VAL A 130 -5.99 4.63 -7.52
CA VAL A 130 -5.58 6.00 -7.81
C VAL A 130 -4.65 6.46 -6.68
N PRO A 131 -3.59 7.23 -6.97
CA PRO A 131 -2.80 7.82 -5.90
C PRO A 131 -3.72 8.75 -5.11
N TRP A 132 -3.91 8.45 -3.84
CA TRP A 132 -4.71 9.18 -2.83
C TRP A 132 -4.52 10.70 -2.75
N TRP A 133 -3.54 11.24 -3.45
CA TRP A 133 -3.26 12.66 -3.58
C TRP A 133 -4.43 13.45 -4.22
N THR A 134 -5.42 12.77 -4.83
CA THR A 134 -6.54 13.40 -5.53
C THR A 134 -7.86 13.51 -4.76
N ALA A 135 -8.12 12.80 -3.65
CA ALA A 135 -9.49 12.79 -3.11
C ALA A 135 -9.73 12.34 -1.64
N VAL A 136 -8.83 12.60 -0.68
CA VAL A 136 -9.23 12.46 0.74
C VAL A 136 -9.77 13.80 1.25
N PRO A 137 -11.09 13.93 1.53
CA PRO A 137 -11.61 15.16 2.12
C PRO A 137 -10.97 15.38 3.49
N ALA A 138 -10.53 16.61 3.75
CA ALA A 138 -9.90 17.01 5.02
C ALA A 138 -10.73 16.52 6.22
N GLY A 139 -10.10 15.74 7.10
CA GLY A 139 -10.75 15.14 8.28
C GLY A 139 -11.25 13.71 8.09
N PHE A 140 -11.04 13.08 6.92
CA PHE A 140 -11.32 11.66 6.73
C PHE A 140 -10.09 10.83 7.16
N PRO A 141 -10.22 9.94 8.16
CA PRO A 141 -9.11 9.11 8.58
C PRO A 141 -8.79 8.07 7.52
N TRP A 142 -7.65 8.24 6.87
CA TRP A 142 -7.07 7.36 5.84
C TRP A 142 -7.08 5.85 6.17
N TRP A 143 -7.04 5.44 7.44
CA TRP A 143 -7.17 4.02 7.82
C TRP A 143 -8.54 3.41 7.48
N LEU A 144 -9.61 4.22 7.37
CA LEU A 144 -10.91 3.75 6.85
C LEU A 144 -10.88 3.48 5.34
N GLY A 145 -9.92 4.07 4.61
CA GLY A 145 -9.70 3.82 3.19
C GLY A 145 -8.89 2.55 2.89
N LEU A 146 -8.28 1.94 3.92
CA LEU A 146 -7.49 0.70 3.82
C LEU A 146 -8.31 -0.56 4.15
N GLY A 147 -9.63 -0.45 4.28
CA GLY A 147 -10.51 -1.58 4.60
C GLY A 147 -10.32 -2.18 6.00
N LEU A 148 -9.49 -1.59 6.87
CA LEU A 148 -9.25 -2.09 8.21
C LEU A 148 -10.33 -1.62 9.20
N ILE A 149 -11.07 -2.57 9.76
CA ILE A 149 -12.09 -2.35 10.80
C ILE A 149 -11.47 -2.64 12.17
N PRO A 150 -11.19 -1.64 13.04
CA PRO A 150 -10.92 -1.87 14.44
C PRO A 150 -12.23 -1.97 15.21
N LEU A 151 -12.61 -3.17 15.63
CA LEU A 151 -13.63 -3.40 16.64
C LEU A 151 -12.94 -3.39 18.01
N PRO A 152 -13.15 -2.38 18.88
CA PRO A 152 -13.84 -2.70 20.15
C PRO A 152 -14.47 -1.49 20.88
N PHE A 153 -15.72 -1.13 20.58
CA PHE A 153 -16.59 -0.40 21.53
C PHE A 153 -18.06 -0.79 21.35
N ILE A 154 -18.44 -1.99 21.79
CA ILE A 154 -19.86 -2.30 22.04
C ILE A 154 -20.08 -2.19 23.55
N LYS A 155 -20.65 -1.07 23.98
CA LYS A 155 -21.24 -0.95 25.32
C LYS A 155 -22.70 -0.52 25.19
N ASP A 156 -23.54 -1.51 25.50
CA ASP A 156 -24.99 -1.50 25.77
C ASP A 156 -25.99 -1.05 24.68
N ASN A 157 -26.66 -2.08 24.14
CA ASN A 157 -28.09 -2.21 23.84
C ASN A 157 -28.73 -1.23 22.84
N LYS A 158 -28.48 -1.52 21.57
CA LYS A 158 -29.48 -1.63 20.48
C LYS A 158 -28.73 -2.29 19.34
N ASP A 159 -29.06 -3.54 18.97
CA ASP A 159 -28.45 -4.19 17.81
C ASP A 159 -28.66 -3.32 16.57
N PRO A 160 -27.61 -2.75 15.96
CA PRO A 160 -27.66 -2.42 14.55
C PRO A 160 -27.20 -3.66 13.79
N GLU A 161 -28.03 -4.15 12.87
CA GLU A 161 -27.58 -5.16 11.91
C GLU A 161 -26.28 -4.67 11.24
N PRO A 162 -25.27 -5.55 11.05
CA PRO A 162 -24.11 -5.22 10.24
C PRO A 162 -24.61 -4.76 8.88
N THR A 163 -24.36 -3.51 8.53
CA THR A 163 -24.52 -3.08 7.14
C THR A 163 -23.37 -3.74 6.39
N GLU A 164 -23.70 -4.77 5.61
CA GLU A 164 -22.77 -5.34 4.63
C GLU A 164 -22.20 -4.19 3.80
N PRO A 165 -20.86 -4.13 3.61
CA PRO A 165 -20.27 -3.21 2.66
C PRO A 165 -20.95 -3.43 1.32
N THR A 166 -21.48 -2.38 0.71
CA THR A 166 -21.99 -2.49 -0.65
C THR A 166 -20.78 -2.77 -1.54
N GLU A 167 -20.62 -4.02 -1.99
CA GLU A 167 -19.65 -4.36 -3.03
C GLU A 167 -19.79 -3.32 -4.16
N PRO A 168 -18.70 -2.70 -4.62
CA PRO A 168 -18.75 -1.92 -5.84
C PRO A 168 -19.18 -2.88 -6.95
N LYS A 169 -20.39 -2.67 -7.47
CA LYS A 169 -20.86 -3.40 -8.63
C LYS A 169 -19.96 -3.03 -9.81
N VAL A 170 -18.97 -3.88 -10.08
CA VAL A 170 -18.28 -3.89 -11.35
C VAL A 170 -19.36 -4.11 -12.40
N GLU A 171 -19.75 -3.07 -13.12
CA GLU A 171 -20.51 -3.24 -14.36
C GLU A 171 -19.59 -3.96 -15.34
N ILE A 172 -19.75 -5.28 -15.40
CA ILE A 172 -19.17 -6.09 -16.46
C ILE A 172 -19.74 -5.53 -17.77
N PRO A 173 -18.92 -4.96 -18.68
CA PRO A 173 -19.42 -4.57 -19.99
C PRO A 173 -20.01 -5.81 -20.68
N PRO A 174 -21.07 -5.65 -21.49
CA PRO A 174 -21.75 -6.77 -22.11
C PRO A 174 -20.75 -7.63 -22.88
N ASN A 175 -20.80 -8.93 -22.59
CA ASN A 175 -20.01 -10.01 -23.15
C ASN A 175 -19.64 -9.76 -24.63
N VAL A 176 -18.38 -9.40 -24.90
CA VAL A 176 -17.84 -9.47 -26.27
C VAL A 176 -17.81 -10.96 -26.62
N PRO A 177 -18.41 -11.41 -27.74
CA PRO A 177 -18.34 -12.81 -28.13
C PRO A 177 -16.86 -13.22 -28.27
N VAL A 178 -16.44 -14.18 -27.46
CA VAL A 178 -15.14 -14.84 -27.60
C VAL A 178 -15.21 -15.70 -28.86
N ASP A 179 -14.42 -15.35 -29.87
CA ASP A 179 -14.18 -16.22 -31.02
C ASP A 179 -13.56 -17.54 -30.51
N PRO A 180 -14.13 -18.72 -30.78
CA PRO A 180 -13.59 -19.96 -30.25
C PRO A 180 -12.19 -20.21 -30.80
N GLN A 181 -11.21 -20.16 -29.90
CA GLN A 181 -9.84 -20.59 -30.16
C GLN A 181 -9.83 -22.07 -30.59
N PRO A 182 -9.09 -22.46 -31.64
CA PRO A 182 -9.05 -23.85 -32.10
C PRO A 182 -8.49 -24.79 -31.02
N ALA A 183 -9.06 -25.99 -30.91
CA ALA A 183 -8.63 -27.01 -29.96
C ALA A 183 -7.19 -27.49 -30.23
N ASP A 184 -6.40 -27.61 -29.16
CA ASP A 184 -5.10 -28.28 -29.16
C ASP A 184 -5.30 -29.80 -29.34
N PRO A 185 -4.75 -30.42 -30.40
CA PRO A 185 -4.99 -31.83 -30.72
C PRO A 185 -4.28 -32.84 -29.81
N THR A 186 -3.65 -32.41 -28.70
CA THR A 186 -2.84 -33.31 -27.85
C THR A 186 -3.41 -33.65 -26.47
N ASP A 187 -4.61 -33.18 -26.11
CA ASP A 187 -5.25 -33.57 -24.84
C ASP A 187 -6.05 -34.89 -24.98
N PRO A 188 -5.60 -36.00 -24.35
CA PRO A 188 -6.31 -37.28 -24.43
C PRO A 188 -7.55 -37.36 -23.53
N ASN A 189 -7.89 -36.32 -22.76
CA ASN A 189 -9.06 -36.30 -21.87
C ASN A 189 -10.10 -35.22 -22.23
N GLY A 190 -10.06 -34.65 -23.43
CA GLY A 190 -11.06 -33.68 -23.89
C GLY A 190 -12.46 -34.30 -24.08
N PRO A 191 -13.54 -33.55 -23.80
CA PRO A 191 -14.91 -34.05 -23.94
C PRO A 191 -15.26 -34.30 -25.42
N VAL A 192 -15.81 -35.48 -25.70
CA VAL A 192 -16.34 -35.85 -27.03
C VAL A 192 -17.57 -34.99 -27.31
N ASN A 193 -17.49 -34.11 -28.32
CA ASN A 193 -18.61 -33.28 -28.72
C ASN A 193 -19.51 -34.06 -29.68
N GLU A 194 -20.65 -34.55 -29.18
CA GLU A 194 -21.70 -35.17 -29.99
C GLU A 194 -22.34 -34.09 -30.89
N GLY A 195 -22.05 -34.17 -32.19
CA GLY A 195 -22.53 -33.22 -33.19
C GLY A 195 -24.06 -33.24 -33.35
N ASN A 196 -24.66 -32.06 -33.52
CA ASN A 196 -26.04 -31.91 -33.97
C ASN A 196 -26.06 -31.64 -35.49
N PRO A 197 -27.04 -32.18 -36.25
CA PRO A 197 -26.95 -32.31 -37.70
C PRO A 197 -27.35 -31.03 -38.43
N ALA A 198 -26.78 -30.84 -39.62
CA ALA A 198 -27.04 -29.74 -40.53
C ALA A 198 -28.46 -29.83 -41.14
N THR A 199 -29.17 -28.70 -41.14
CA THR A 199 -30.38 -28.47 -41.93
C THR A 199 -29.98 -28.11 -43.37
N PRO A 200 -30.48 -28.78 -44.42
CA PRO A 200 -30.26 -28.36 -45.79
C PRO A 200 -31.29 -27.32 -46.25
N GLU A 201 -30.87 -26.46 -47.19
CA GLU A 201 -31.71 -25.50 -47.93
C GLU A 201 -32.77 -26.15 -48.82
#